data_AF-A0A7X7TQR8-F1
#
_entry.id   AF-A0A7X7TQR8-F1
#
_cell.length_a   1.000
_cell.length_b   1.000
_cell.length_c   1.000
_cell.angle_alpha   90.00
_cell.angle_beta   90.00
_cell.angle_gamma   90.00
#
_symmetry.space_group_name_H-M   'P 1'
#
loop_
_entity.id
_entity.type
_entity.pdbx_description
1 polymer ?
#
loop_
_entity_poly.entity_id
_entity_poly.type
_entity_poly.pdbx_seq_one_letter_code
_entity_poly.pdbx_strand_id
1 'polypeptide(L)'
;MQKIRHIFIIILLLLLHACASTVQITSVVEKNKDGDFLVKWEVSPDQEGKIDIYSSASDSSLADFVPVKSSRIEDQFALFTPSGFGVREYFLLKTAGTTSGIVANRLIDMDNIKNFRDIGGYFNVNGEQVRWGKIYRSGDLSSANLFDLEKMKKLEIKTVIDFRSKENAAMHPYLLSSGIRKISLPMSMGEDTLNRKIEDGSFTRSDAIRYMQDMYIGIVENYKKEFSEMFNILCDENNYPVLLSEA
;
A
#
# COMPACT_ATOMS: atom_id res chain seq x y z
N MET A 1 -24.24 48.52 34.56
CA MET A 1 -24.50 47.97 33.20
C MET A 1 -23.25 47.91 32.30
N GLN A 2 -22.19 48.70 32.52
CA GLN A 2 -20.99 48.70 31.66
C GLN A 2 -20.06 47.48 31.83
N LYS A 3 -19.96 46.88 33.03
CA LYS A 3 -19.11 45.69 33.29
C LYS A 3 -19.61 44.38 32.64
N ILE A 4 -20.93 44.25 32.42
CA ILE A 4 -21.52 43.05 31.80
C ILE A 4 -21.24 43.03 30.29
N ARG A 5 -21.06 44.21 29.68
CA ARG A 5 -20.81 44.36 28.23
C ARG A 5 -19.39 43.96 27.82
N HIS A 6 -18.41 44.06 28.74
CA HIS A 6 -17.03 43.59 28.49
C HIS A 6 -16.86 42.08 28.70
N ILE A 7 -17.63 41.46 29.60
CA ILE A 7 -17.62 40.00 29.76
C ILE A 7 -18.24 39.32 28.53
N PHE A 8 -19.29 39.90 27.96
CA PHE A 8 -19.90 39.40 26.71
C PHE A 8 -18.97 39.50 25.49
N ILE A 9 -18.13 40.55 25.40
CA ILE A 9 -17.17 40.71 24.28
C ILE A 9 -16.01 39.71 24.37
N ILE A 10 -15.55 39.38 25.58
CA ILE A 10 -14.50 38.39 25.82
C ILE A 10 -15.02 36.96 25.58
N ILE A 11 -16.27 36.67 25.95
CA ILE A 11 -16.90 35.36 25.66
C ILE A 11 -17.17 35.19 24.15
N LEU A 12 -17.49 36.26 23.43
CA LEU A 12 -17.66 36.23 21.96
C LEU A 12 -16.31 36.04 21.22
N LEU A 13 -15.19 36.54 21.77
CA LEU A 13 -13.84 36.27 21.27
C LEU A 13 -13.34 34.86 21.60
N LEU A 14 -13.80 34.25 22.70
CA LEU A 14 -13.48 32.86 23.05
C LEU A 14 -14.28 31.83 22.25
N LEU A 15 -15.49 32.17 21.78
CA LEU A 15 -16.34 31.32 20.94
C LEU A 15 -15.98 31.34 19.44
N LEU A 16 -15.02 32.18 19.03
CA LEU A 16 -14.44 32.18 17.68
C LEU A 16 -13.22 31.25 17.53
N HIS A 17 -12.96 30.37 18.50
CA HIS A 17 -12.30 29.10 18.20
C HIS A 17 -13.34 28.16 17.58
N ALA A 18 -13.92 28.62 16.48
CA ALA A 18 -14.64 27.77 15.55
C ALA A 18 -13.74 26.58 15.25
N CYS A 19 -14.33 25.39 15.24
CA CYS A 19 -13.71 24.14 14.81
C CYS A 19 -12.98 24.38 13.47
N ALA A 20 -11.71 24.77 13.53
CA ALA A 20 -10.88 24.90 12.35
C ALA A 20 -10.55 23.46 11.98
N SER A 21 -11.33 22.90 11.07
CA SER A 21 -11.03 21.62 10.44
C SER A 21 -9.56 21.66 10.03
N THR A 22 -8.75 20.79 10.64
CA THR A 22 -7.32 20.75 10.35
C THR A 22 -7.16 20.45 8.87
N VAL A 23 -6.40 21.29 8.15
CA VAL A 23 -6.14 21.07 6.73
C VAL A 23 -5.46 19.71 6.56
N GLN A 24 -6.02 18.86 5.70
CA GLN A 24 -5.50 17.55 5.35
C GLN A 24 -5.33 17.44 3.84
N ILE A 25 -4.35 16.68 3.41
CA ILE A 25 -4.08 16.39 2.00
C ILE A 25 -4.26 14.89 1.80
N THR A 26 -5.30 14.49 1.07
CA THR A 26 -5.43 13.12 0.57
C THR A 26 -4.72 13.05 -0.77
N SER A 27 -3.92 12.02 -0.99
CA SER A 27 -3.18 11.88 -2.25
C SER A 27 -3.07 10.44 -2.70
N VAL A 28 -2.97 10.26 -4.02
CA VAL A 28 -2.72 8.97 -4.66
C VAL A 28 -1.77 9.19 -5.83
N VAL A 29 -0.90 8.22 -6.06
CA VAL A 29 -0.03 8.18 -7.23
C VAL A 29 -0.38 6.95 -8.05
N GLU A 30 -0.63 7.18 -9.33
CA GLU A 30 -0.85 6.13 -10.33
C GLU A 30 0.27 6.21 -11.36
N LYS A 31 0.57 5.09 -12.01
CA LYS A 31 1.49 5.06 -13.15
C LYS A 31 0.66 4.85 -14.42
N ASN A 32 0.79 5.74 -15.39
CA ASN A 32 0.09 5.60 -16.67
C ASN A 32 0.83 4.59 -17.58
N LYS A 33 0.27 4.34 -18.77
CA LYS A 33 0.84 3.39 -19.74
C LYS A 33 2.17 3.85 -20.34
N ASP A 34 2.40 5.15 -20.39
CA ASP A 34 3.65 5.75 -20.88
C ASP A 34 4.76 5.71 -19.80
N GLY A 35 4.40 5.31 -18.59
CA GLY A 35 5.30 5.19 -17.45
C GLY A 35 5.37 6.44 -16.58
N ASP A 36 4.63 7.51 -16.89
CA ASP A 36 4.56 8.72 -16.07
C ASP A 36 3.79 8.48 -14.77
N PHE A 37 4.18 9.21 -13.74
CA PHE A 37 3.47 9.27 -12.47
C PHE A 37 2.39 10.35 -12.53
N LEU A 38 1.14 9.94 -12.36
CA LEU A 38 -0.01 10.81 -12.13
C LEU A 38 -0.19 10.97 -10.62
N VAL A 39 0.25 12.10 -10.09
CA VAL A 39 0.07 12.49 -8.69
C VAL A 39 -1.24 13.25 -8.58
N LYS A 40 -2.20 12.74 -7.79
CA LYS A 40 -3.53 13.34 -7.59
C LYS A 40 -3.70 13.71 -6.13
N TRP A 41 -4.40 14.80 -5.86
CA TRP A 41 -4.64 15.28 -4.51
C TRP A 41 -6.02 15.92 -4.34
N GLU A 42 -6.47 15.88 -3.09
CA GLU A 42 -7.60 16.65 -2.58
C GLU A 42 -7.16 17.29 -1.26
N VAL A 43 -7.58 18.54 -1.03
CA VAL A 43 -7.28 19.27 0.20
C VAL A 43 -8.59 19.52 0.92
N SER A 44 -8.69 19.09 2.17
CA SER A 44 -9.88 19.25 3.00
C SER A 44 -9.56 20.11 4.23
N PRO A 45 -10.41 21.09 4.61
CA PRO A 45 -11.57 21.56 3.85
C PRO A 45 -11.17 22.20 2.52
N ASP A 46 -12.11 22.26 1.58
CA ASP A 46 -11.89 22.80 0.23
C ASP A 46 -11.32 24.23 0.31
N GLN A 47 -10.20 24.43 -0.37
CA GLN A 47 -9.54 25.74 -0.43
C GLN A 47 -8.76 25.88 -1.73
N GLU A 48 -8.68 27.11 -2.22
CA GLU A 48 -7.79 27.48 -3.31
C GLU A 48 -6.39 27.75 -2.77
N GLY A 49 -5.39 27.70 -3.66
CA GLY A 49 -4.05 28.11 -3.31
C GLY A 49 -2.97 27.29 -4.00
N LYS A 50 -1.79 27.29 -3.41
CA LYS A 50 -0.61 26.62 -3.97
C LYS A 50 -0.38 25.29 -3.27
N ILE A 51 0.01 24.28 -4.05
CA ILE A 51 0.54 23.01 -3.54
C ILE A 51 1.94 22.77 -4.11
N ASP A 52 2.89 22.57 -3.21
CA ASP A 52 4.29 22.29 -3.54
C ASP A 52 4.51 20.78 -3.50
N ILE A 53 5.05 20.23 -4.58
CA ILE A 53 5.27 18.81 -4.79
C ILE A 53 6.78 18.57 -4.77
N TYR A 54 7.19 17.64 -3.93
CA TYR A 54 8.57 17.21 -3.78
C TYR A 54 8.67 15.75 -4.20
N SER A 55 9.82 15.33 -4.75
CA SER A 55 10.10 13.92 -5.03
C SER A 55 11.44 13.45 -4.48
N SER A 56 11.54 12.13 -4.30
CA SER A 56 12.74 11.44 -3.85
C SER A 56 12.78 10.03 -4.45
N ALA A 57 13.99 9.47 -4.59
CA ALA A 57 14.19 8.06 -4.93
C ALA A 57 14.03 7.13 -3.71
N SER A 58 13.93 7.67 -2.50
CA SER A 58 13.81 6.91 -1.24
C SER A 58 12.83 7.56 -0.28
N ASP A 59 12.16 6.73 0.55
CA ASP A 59 11.31 7.18 1.65
C ASP A 59 12.06 7.32 2.99
N SER A 60 13.39 7.12 2.99
CA SER A 60 14.17 6.95 4.22
C SER A 60 14.40 8.25 4.99
N SER A 61 14.38 9.39 4.31
CA SER A 61 14.57 10.71 4.93
C SER A 61 13.73 11.77 4.22
N LEU A 62 13.05 12.60 5.00
CA LEU A 62 12.35 13.77 4.46
C LEU A 62 13.30 14.82 3.88
N ALA A 63 14.59 14.79 4.25
CA ALA A 63 15.60 15.70 3.72
C ALA A 63 15.98 15.38 2.26
N ASP A 64 15.71 14.14 1.81
CA ASP A 64 16.02 13.70 0.44
C ASP A 64 14.98 14.19 -0.58
N PHE A 65 13.85 14.71 -0.10
CA PHE A 65 12.76 15.21 -0.94
C PHE A 65 13.09 16.59 -1.49
N VAL A 66 13.31 16.66 -2.81
CA VAL A 66 13.62 17.89 -3.52
C VAL A 66 12.35 18.46 -4.19
N PRO A 67 12.17 19.79 -4.23
CA PRO A 67 11.02 20.38 -4.90
C PRO A 67 11.07 20.10 -6.39
N VAL A 68 10.01 19.52 -6.95
CA VAL A 68 9.91 19.17 -8.37
C VAL A 68 8.88 20.01 -9.12
N LYS A 69 7.81 20.45 -8.44
CA LYS A 69 6.75 21.25 -9.07
C LYS A 69 5.95 22.04 -8.04
N SER A 70 5.42 23.18 -8.47
CA SER A 70 4.34 23.88 -7.79
C SER A 70 3.11 23.89 -8.68
N SER A 71 1.94 23.60 -8.11
CA SER A 71 0.64 23.57 -8.80
C SER A 71 -0.40 24.34 -8.01
N ARG A 72 -1.57 24.56 -8.60
CA ARG A 72 -2.72 25.09 -7.84
C ARG A 72 -3.48 23.94 -7.20
N ILE A 73 -4.08 24.16 -6.03
CA ILE A 73 -4.83 23.12 -5.32
C ILE A 73 -5.99 22.61 -6.20
N GLU A 74 -6.68 23.52 -6.87
CA GLU A 74 -7.82 23.24 -7.76
C GLU A 74 -7.44 22.48 -9.04
N ASP A 75 -6.16 22.39 -9.40
CA ASP A 75 -5.72 21.55 -10.53
C ASP A 75 -5.91 20.05 -10.20
N GLN A 76 -5.89 19.68 -8.91
CA GLN A 76 -6.10 18.33 -8.34
C GLN A 76 -5.16 17.21 -8.85
N PHE A 77 -4.33 17.46 -9.85
CA PHE A 77 -3.33 16.50 -10.32
C PHE A 77 -2.13 17.15 -11.02
N ALA A 78 -1.05 16.40 -11.10
CA ALA A 78 0.12 16.71 -11.91
C ALA A 78 0.74 15.42 -12.47
N LEU A 79 1.23 15.52 -13.72
CA LEU A 79 2.01 14.46 -14.37
C LEU A 79 3.50 14.71 -14.19
N PHE A 80 4.24 13.63 -13.92
CA PHE A 80 5.68 13.60 -13.77
C PHE A 80 6.29 12.46 -14.59
N THR A 81 7.21 12.79 -15.47
CA THR A 81 8.01 11.78 -16.17
C THR A 81 9.04 11.20 -15.20
N PRO A 82 9.26 9.86 -15.20
CA PRO A 82 10.18 9.24 -14.27
C PRO A 82 11.58 9.84 -14.41
N SER A 83 12.17 10.21 -13.29
CA SER A 83 13.52 10.79 -13.19
C SER A 83 14.66 9.78 -13.52
N GLY A 84 14.31 8.54 -13.88
CA GLY A 84 15.25 7.47 -14.24
C GLY A 84 15.68 6.57 -13.08
N PHE A 85 15.24 6.82 -11.85
CA PHE A 85 15.68 6.12 -10.63
C PHE A 85 15.06 4.72 -10.39
N GLY A 86 14.66 4.01 -11.44
CA GLY A 86 14.19 2.63 -11.33
C GLY A 86 12.67 2.48 -11.28
N VAL A 87 12.18 1.53 -10.46
CA VAL A 87 10.76 1.10 -10.47
C VAL A 87 9.86 2.06 -9.67
N ARG A 88 10.43 2.89 -8.80
CA ARG A 88 9.70 3.74 -7.86
C ARG A 88 10.19 5.18 -7.86
N GLU A 89 9.24 6.06 -7.58
CA GLU A 89 9.48 7.43 -7.18
C GLU A 89 8.51 7.76 -6.04
N TYR A 90 8.99 8.49 -5.05
CA TYR A 90 8.22 8.89 -3.87
C TYR A 90 7.92 10.38 -3.96
N PHE A 91 6.72 10.76 -3.56
CA PHE A 91 6.27 12.14 -3.57
C PHE A 91 5.84 12.60 -2.17
N LEU A 92 5.98 13.89 -1.93
CA LEU A 92 5.50 14.57 -0.73
C LEU A 92 4.86 15.88 -1.16
N LEU A 93 3.60 16.09 -0.79
CA LEU A 93 2.87 17.30 -1.12
C LEU A 93 2.77 18.18 0.12
N LYS A 94 2.93 19.49 -0.07
CA LYS A 94 2.85 20.49 1.00
C LYS A 94 1.93 21.65 0.61
N THR A 95 1.02 22.01 1.49
CA THR A 95 0.25 23.26 1.39
C THR A 95 -0.19 23.72 2.78
N ALA A 96 -0.33 25.04 2.97
CA ALA A 96 -0.82 25.65 4.21
C ALA A 96 -0.18 25.11 5.51
N GLY A 97 1.11 24.73 5.47
CA GLY A 97 1.81 24.13 6.62
C GLY A 97 1.52 22.65 6.89
N THR A 98 0.64 22.01 6.12
CA THR A 98 0.34 20.57 6.17
C THR A 98 1.13 19.81 5.10
N THR A 99 1.39 18.53 5.36
CA THR A 99 1.93 17.57 4.38
C THR A 99 0.99 16.40 4.13
N SER A 100 1.03 15.78 2.96
CA SER A 100 0.28 14.55 2.62
C SER A 100 0.81 13.28 3.30
N GLY A 101 1.97 13.35 3.96
CA GLY A 101 2.85 12.19 4.13
C GLY A 101 3.46 11.75 2.80
N ILE A 102 4.26 10.68 2.84
CA ILE A 102 4.93 10.16 1.64
C ILE A 102 3.91 9.35 0.83
N VAL A 103 3.82 9.61 -0.46
CA VAL A 103 2.93 8.88 -1.39
C VAL A 103 3.73 8.33 -2.56
N ALA A 104 3.41 7.11 -2.97
CA ALA A 104 4.01 6.44 -4.12
C ALA A 104 2.99 5.57 -4.84
N ASN A 105 3.29 5.13 -6.06
CA ASN A 105 2.40 4.23 -6.78
C ASN A 105 2.30 2.89 -6.05
N ARG A 106 1.08 2.51 -5.66
CA ARG A 106 0.84 1.29 -4.91
C ARG A 106 0.91 0.05 -5.78
N LEU A 107 0.25 0.10 -6.94
CA LEU A 107 0.26 -0.97 -7.92
C LEU A 107 1.59 -0.93 -8.68
N ILE A 108 2.25 -2.09 -8.74
CA ILE A 108 3.43 -2.27 -9.56
C ILE A 108 3.02 -3.10 -10.76
N ASP A 109 3.30 -2.57 -11.95
CA ASP A 109 2.97 -3.27 -13.17
C ASP A 109 3.95 -4.43 -13.41
N MET A 110 3.41 -5.63 -13.42
CA MET A 110 4.11 -6.89 -13.64
C MET A 110 3.47 -7.57 -14.85
N ASP A 111 4.27 -8.28 -15.61
CA ASP A 111 3.83 -8.87 -16.88
C ASP A 111 2.86 -10.01 -16.59
N ASN A 112 3.30 -10.98 -15.78
CA ASN A 112 2.55 -12.19 -15.50
C ASN A 112 2.06 -12.29 -14.05
N ILE A 113 2.70 -11.59 -13.11
CA ILE A 113 2.29 -11.62 -11.70
C ILE A 113 1.11 -10.67 -11.47
N LYS A 114 0.00 -11.20 -10.96
CA LYS A 114 -1.18 -10.38 -10.64
C LYS A 114 -1.13 -9.83 -9.23
N ASN A 115 -1.86 -8.74 -9.00
CA ASN A 115 -2.03 -8.12 -7.69
C ASN A 115 -0.73 -7.72 -6.96
N PHE A 116 0.36 -7.45 -7.69
CA PHE A 116 1.62 -6.99 -7.10
C PHE A 116 1.48 -5.55 -6.57
N ARG A 117 1.52 -5.38 -5.25
CA ARG A 117 1.26 -4.09 -4.60
C ARG A 117 2.18 -3.87 -3.41
N ASP A 118 2.55 -2.62 -3.19
CA ASP A 118 3.15 -2.17 -1.93
C ASP A 118 2.05 -1.99 -0.86
N ILE A 119 2.35 -2.36 0.38
CA ILE A 119 1.44 -2.18 1.53
C ILE A 119 1.67 -0.82 2.22
N GLY A 120 2.76 -0.12 1.95
CA GLY A 120 3.10 1.16 2.56
C GLY A 120 2.06 2.28 2.38
N GLY A 121 2.27 3.40 3.07
CA GLY A 121 1.47 4.61 2.93
C GLY A 121 0.19 4.68 3.76
N TYR A 122 -0.24 3.59 4.40
CA TYR A 122 -1.37 3.64 5.34
C TYR A 122 -0.95 4.34 6.63
N PHE A 123 -1.85 5.17 7.17
CA PHE A 123 -1.69 5.78 8.47
C PHE A 123 -2.37 4.94 9.55
N ASN A 124 -1.74 4.83 10.71
CA ASN A 124 -2.39 4.31 11.90
C ASN A 124 -3.20 5.42 12.61
N VAL A 125 -3.91 5.06 13.68
CA VAL A 125 -4.72 6.00 14.47
C VAL A 125 -3.90 7.10 15.16
N ASN A 126 -2.59 6.92 15.30
CA ASN A 126 -1.67 7.90 15.87
C ASN A 126 -1.07 8.84 14.81
N GLY A 127 -1.42 8.67 13.52
CA GLY A 127 -0.86 9.45 12.42
C GLY A 127 0.53 8.99 11.96
N GLU A 128 0.99 7.82 12.40
CA GLU A 128 2.25 7.23 11.92
C GLU A 128 1.99 6.48 10.61
N GLN A 129 2.91 6.61 9.67
CA GLN A 129 2.77 6.04 8.33
C GLN A 129 3.53 4.71 8.20
N VAL A 130 2.89 3.67 7.68
CA VAL A 130 3.56 2.44 7.24
C VAL A 130 4.55 2.80 6.14
N ARG A 131 5.82 2.48 6.33
CA ARG A 131 6.87 2.78 5.35
C ARG A 131 6.59 2.09 4.01
N TRP A 132 6.86 2.81 2.94
CA TRP A 132 6.84 2.23 1.60
C TRP A 132 8.10 1.40 1.37
N GLY A 133 8.12 0.57 0.34
CA GLY A 133 9.34 -0.15 0.00
C GLY A 133 9.66 -1.33 0.93
N LYS A 134 8.83 -1.62 1.93
CA LYS A 134 9.13 -2.64 2.96
C LYS A 134 8.32 -3.91 2.81
N ILE A 135 7.00 -3.82 2.67
CA ILE A 135 6.15 -4.99 2.54
C ILE A 135 5.36 -4.92 1.24
N TYR A 136 5.43 -6.01 0.48
CA TYR A 136 4.71 -6.23 -0.74
C TYR A 136 3.72 -7.37 -0.59
N ARG A 137 2.71 -7.38 -1.45
CA ARG A 137 1.87 -8.54 -1.69
C ARG A 137 1.76 -8.84 -3.18
N SER A 138 1.55 -10.11 -3.53
CA SER A 138 1.22 -10.54 -4.89
C SER A 138 0.27 -11.73 -4.88
N GLY A 139 -0.31 -12.04 -6.03
CA GLY A 139 -0.82 -13.38 -6.31
C GLY A 139 0.31 -14.36 -6.59
N ASP A 140 -0.01 -15.43 -7.33
CA ASP A 140 0.93 -16.48 -7.72
C ASP A 140 2.16 -15.92 -8.44
N LEU A 141 3.32 -16.53 -8.13
CA LEU A 141 4.61 -16.25 -8.75
C LEU A 141 5.01 -17.31 -9.78
N SER A 142 4.23 -18.39 -9.95
CA SER A 142 4.58 -19.49 -10.86
C SER A 142 4.67 -19.11 -12.33
N SER A 143 3.98 -18.03 -12.72
CA SER A 143 3.99 -17.49 -14.08
C SER A 143 5.03 -16.40 -14.33
N ALA A 144 5.82 -16.03 -13.31
CA ALA A 144 6.78 -14.93 -13.39
C ALA A 144 7.79 -15.14 -14.52
N ASN A 145 7.93 -14.14 -15.39
CA ASN A 145 8.93 -14.14 -16.45
C ASN A 145 10.24 -13.45 -16.00
N LEU A 146 11.26 -13.41 -16.87
CA LEU A 146 12.54 -12.76 -16.55
C LEU A 146 12.41 -11.26 -16.26
N PHE A 147 11.48 -10.56 -16.91
CA PHE A 147 11.23 -9.14 -16.65
C PHE A 147 10.60 -8.91 -15.28
N ASP A 148 9.69 -9.79 -14.86
CA ASP A 148 9.11 -9.80 -13.51
C ASP A 148 10.18 -10.01 -12.44
N LEU A 149 11.09 -10.98 -12.65
CA LEU A 149 12.20 -11.24 -11.73
C LEU A 149 13.18 -10.07 -11.65
N GLU A 150 13.46 -9.39 -12.77
CA GLU A 150 14.28 -8.17 -12.78
C GLU A 150 13.57 -6.99 -12.10
N LYS A 151 12.23 -6.86 -12.22
CA LYS A 151 11.45 -5.87 -11.46
C LYS A 151 11.53 -6.16 -9.96
N MET A 152 11.36 -7.41 -9.53
CA MET A 152 11.52 -7.81 -8.12
C MET A 152 12.93 -7.51 -7.60
N LYS A 153 13.96 -7.73 -8.41
CA LYS A 153 15.34 -7.39 -8.08
C LYS A 153 15.55 -5.89 -7.92
N LYS A 154 14.98 -5.06 -8.81
CA LYS A 154 15.04 -3.59 -8.71
C LYS A 154 14.23 -3.03 -7.54
N LEU A 155 13.22 -3.76 -7.07
CA LEU A 155 12.52 -3.50 -5.81
C LEU A 155 13.29 -4.01 -4.59
N GLU A 156 14.46 -4.62 -4.82
CA GLU A 156 15.35 -5.16 -3.80
C GLU A 156 14.69 -6.20 -2.90
N ILE A 157 13.67 -6.93 -3.41
CA ILE A 157 12.97 -7.97 -2.63
C ILE A 157 14.00 -8.95 -2.06
N LYS A 158 14.02 -9.09 -0.73
CA LYS A 158 14.98 -9.92 -0.02
C LYS A 158 14.37 -11.21 0.48
N THR A 159 13.10 -11.18 0.87
CA THR A 159 12.38 -12.34 1.42
C THR A 159 11.05 -12.51 0.71
N VAL A 160 10.71 -13.74 0.32
CA VAL A 160 9.38 -14.14 -0.15
C VAL A 160 8.79 -15.10 0.86
N ILE A 161 7.60 -14.78 1.38
CA ILE A 161 6.78 -15.68 2.18
C ILE A 161 5.72 -16.28 1.25
N ASP A 162 5.82 -17.58 1.01
CA ASP A 162 4.93 -18.37 0.15
C ASP A 162 3.88 -19.09 1.01
N PHE A 163 2.63 -18.66 0.91
CA PHE A 163 1.53 -19.22 1.71
C PHE A 163 0.78 -20.35 1.02
N ARG A 164 1.12 -20.68 -0.23
CA ARG A 164 0.45 -21.75 -0.98
C ARG A 164 0.55 -23.08 -0.23
N SER A 165 -0.50 -23.89 -0.35
CA SER A 165 -0.49 -25.27 0.16
C SER A 165 0.70 -26.06 -0.42
N LYS A 166 1.11 -27.12 0.28
CA LYS A 166 2.23 -27.94 -0.19
C LYS A 166 1.95 -28.56 -1.55
N GLU A 167 0.71 -28.94 -1.77
CA GLU A 167 0.18 -29.52 -3.00
C GLU A 167 0.25 -28.49 -4.15
N ASN A 168 -0.27 -27.28 -3.92
CA ASN A 168 -0.23 -26.19 -4.91
C ASN A 168 1.22 -25.82 -5.25
N ALA A 169 2.08 -25.66 -4.24
CA ALA A 169 3.49 -25.34 -4.46
C ALA A 169 4.26 -26.42 -5.23
N ALA A 170 3.88 -27.69 -5.09
CA ALA A 170 4.46 -28.81 -5.83
C ALA A 170 3.96 -28.89 -7.28
N MET A 171 2.68 -28.57 -7.52
CA MET A 171 2.10 -28.53 -8.87
C MET A 171 2.60 -27.32 -9.69
N HIS A 172 2.85 -26.20 -9.03
CA HIS A 172 3.24 -24.92 -9.65
C HIS A 172 4.57 -24.40 -9.08
N PRO A 173 5.70 -25.11 -9.29
CA PRO A 173 6.99 -24.69 -8.78
C PRO A 173 7.49 -23.44 -9.50
N TYR A 174 8.24 -22.60 -8.79
CA TYR A 174 8.90 -21.43 -9.36
C TYR A 174 10.27 -21.20 -8.74
N LEU A 175 11.12 -20.51 -9.50
CA LEU A 175 12.45 -20.13 -9.08
C LEU A 175 12.50 -18.63 -8.84
N LEU A 176 13.22 -18.23 -7.78
CA LEU A 176 13.52 -16.85 -7.48
C LEU A 176 14.98 -16.55 -7.83
N SER A 177 15.28 -15.28 -8.08
CA SER A 177 16.64 -14.80 -8.28
C SER A 177 17.55 -15.15 -7.09
N SER A 178 18.83 -15.43 -7.37
CA SER A 178 19.82 -15.69 -6.32
C SER A 178 19.88 -14.52 -5.33
N GLY A 179 19.78 -14.82 -4.03
CA GLY A 179 19.78 -13.82 -2.96
C GLY A 179 18.40 -13.54 -2.36
N ILE A 180 17.31 -13.96 -3.02
CA ILE A 180 15.97 -13.90 -2.42
C ILE A 180 15.75 -15.14 -1.56
N ARG A 181 15.49 -14.95 -0.27
CA ARG A 181 15.15 -16.02 0.66
C ARG A 181 13.67 -16.39 0.51
N LYS A 182 13.39 -17.65 0.16
CA LYS A 182 12.02 -18.19 0.17
C LYS A 182 11.72 -18.85 1.52
N ILE A 183 10.60 -18.48 2.15
CA ILE A 183 10.07 -19.08 3.36
C ILE A 183 8.67 -19.61 3.05
N SER A 184 8.41 -20.88 3.32
CA SER A 184 7.10 -21.49 3.10
C SER A 184 6.32 -21.55 4.40
N LEU A 185 5.13 -20.94 4.41
CA LEU A 185 4.17 -20.96 5.51
C LEU A 185 2.82 -21.48 4.96
N PRO A 186 2.71 -22.78 4.63
CA PRO A 186 1.62 -23.29 3.82
C PRO A 186 0.28 -23.20 4.54
N MET A 187 -0.71 -22.63 3.86
CA MET A 187 -2.11 -22.59 4.28
C MET A 187 -2.96 -23.31 3.23
N SER A 188 -3.90 -24.14 3.68
CA SER A 188 -4.86 -24.82 2.81
C SER A 188 -6.25 -24.21 2.97
N MET A 189 -6.79 -23.69 1.88
CA MET A 189 -8.10 -23.01 1.88
C MET A 189 -9.25 -23.93 1.43
N GLY A 190 -9.02 -25.24 1.33
CA GLY A 190 -10.05 -26.21 0.91
C GLY A 190 -10.32 -26.24 -0.60
N GLU A 191 -9.34 -25.79 -1.40
CA GLU A 191 -9.42 -25.67 -2.87
C GLU A 191 -9.88 -26.98 -3.54
N ASP A 192 -9.41 -28.14 -3.10
CA ASP A 192 -9.80 -29.43 -3.69
C ASP A 192 -11.30 -29.71 -3.60
N THR A 193 -11.93 -29.31 -2.50
CA THR A 193 -13.37 -29.50 -2.31
C THR A 193 -14.17 -28.50 -3.13
N LEU A 194 -13.67 -27.27 -3.24
CA LEU A 194 -14.22 -26.25 -4.12
C LEU A 194 -14.17 -26.69 -5.58
N ASN A 195 -12.98 -27.07 -6.07
CA ASN A 195 -12.73 -27.43 -7.47
C ASN A 195 -13.64 -28.57 -7.91
N ARG A 196 -13.79 -29.62 -7.08
CA ARG A 196 -14.70 -30.73 -7.36
C ARG A 196 -16.16 -30.30 -7.56
N LYS A 197 -16.66 -29.42 -6.69
CA LYS A 197 -18.04 -28.89 -6.78
C LYS A 197 -18.24 -27.98 -7.99
N ILE A 198 -17.19 -27.29 -8.43
CA ILE A 198 -17.23 -26.47 -9.64
C ILE A 198 -17.27 -27.38 -10.87
N GLU A 199 -16.40 -28.40 -10.92
CA GLU A 199 -16.29 -29.33 -12.04
C GLU A 199 -17.56 -30.16 -12.25
N ASP A 200 -18.22 -30.59 -11.17
CA ASP A 200 -19.48 -31.36 -11.26
C ASP A 200 -20.73 -30.47 -11.44
N GLY A 201 -20.56 -29.15 -11.49
CA GLY A 201 -21.64 -28.18 -11.70
C GLY A 201 -22.57 -28.00 -10.49
N SER A 202 -22.25 -28.55 -9.33
CA SER A 202 -23.06 -28.43 -8.10
C SER A 202 -22.81 -27.14 -7.32
N PHE A 203 -21.78 -26.36 -7.67
CA PHE A 203 -21.41 -25.14 -6.95
C PHE A 203 -22.32 -23.95 -7.28
N THR A 204 -23.16 -23.56 -6.30
CA THR A 204 -24.05 -22.42 -6.45
C THR A 204 -23.44 -21.12 -5.92
N ARG A 205 -24.06 -19.98 -6.25
CA ARG A 205 -23.71 -18.68 -5.63
C ARG A 205 -23.84 -18.70 -4.11
N SER A 206 -24.82 -19.41 -3.56
CA SER A 206 -25.00 -19.53 -2.11
C SER A 206 -23.88 -20.34 -1.46
N ASP A 207 -23.41 -21.39 -2.14
CA ASP A 207 -22.23 -22.15 -1.71
C ASP A 207 -20.99 -21.28 -1.73
N ALA A 208 -20.81 -20.43 -2.73
CA ALA A 208 -19.69 -19.49 -2.81
C ALA A 208 -19.64 -18.54 -1.61
N ILE A 209 -20.78 -17.96 -1.24
CA ILE A 209 -20.86 -17.05 -0.08
C ILE A 209 -20.48 -17.79 1.20
N ARG A 210 -21.05 -18.98 1.43
CA ARG A 210 -20.77 -19.77 2.62
C ARG A 210 -19.31 -20.23 2.66
N TYR A 211 -18.80 -20.73 1.54
CA TYR A 211 -17.41 -21.14 1.39
C TYR A 211 -16.44 -20.02 1.75
N MET A 212 -16.66 -18.81 1.23
CA MET A 212 -15.81 -17.66 1.56
C MET A 212 -15.87 -17.32 3.05
N GLN A 213 -17.07 -17.32 3.66
CA GLN A 213 -17.22 -17.07 5.11
C GLN A 213 -16.47 -18.11 5.95
N ASP A 214 -16.69 -19.38 5.65
CA ASP A 214 -16.06 -20.50 6.36
C ASP A 214 -14.54 -20.49 6.17
N MET A 215 -14.06 -20.13 4.97
CA MET A 215 -12.63 -19.96 4.70
C MET A 215 -12.03 -18.85 5.56
N TYR A 216 -12.63 -17.66 5.60
CA TYR A 216 -12.11 -16.54 6.41
C TYR A 216 -12.06 -16.87 7.91
N ILE A 217 -13.06 -17.60 8.42
CA ILE A 217 -13.05 -18.09 9.81
C ILE A 217 -11.92 -19.12 9.98
N GLY A 218 -11.84 -20.10 9.09
CA GLY A 218 -10.82 -21.14 9.10
C GLY A 218 -9.40 -20.59 9.01
N ILE A 219 -9.19 -19.48 8.29
CA ILE A 219 -7.90 -18.78 8.22
C ILE A 219 -7.42 -18.39 9.63
N VAL A 220 -8.30 -17.75 10.40
CA VAL A 220 -7.99 -17.25 11.74
C VAL A 220 -7.93 -18.38 12.77
N GLU A 221 -8.77 -19.40 12.63
CA GLU A 221 -8.84 -20.50 13.58
C GLU A 221 -7.68 -21.49 13.43
N ASN A 222 -7.32 -21.83 12.18
CA ASN A 222 -6.42 -22.94 11.88
C ASN A 222 -4.97 -22.53 11.62
N TYR A 223 -4.70 -21.29 11.18
CA TYR A 223 -3.35 -20.87 10.75
C TYR A 223 -2.68 -19.86 11.69
N LYS A 224 -3.06 -19.86 12.97
CA LYS A 224 -2.48 -18.96 13.99
C LYS A 224 -0.96 -19.07 14.07
N LYS A 225 -0.42 -20.27 13.88
CA LYS A 225 1.02 -20.54 13.92
C LYS A 225 1.73 -19.89 12.73
N GLU A 226 1.18 -20.04 11.54
CA GLU A 226 1.70 -19.47 10.29
C GLU A 226 1.64 -17.94 10.33
N PHE A 227 0.54 -17.35 10.82
CA PHE A 227 0.47 -15.90 11.04
C PHE A 227 1.46 -15.42 12.10
N SER A 228 1.60 -16.13 13.21
CA SER A 228 2.59 -15.79 14.24
C SER A 228 4.01 -15.80 13.67
N GLU A 229 4.35 -16.80 12.84
CA GLU A 229 5.65 -16.89 12.20
C GLU A 229 5.86 -15.80 11.15
N MET A 230 4.84 -15.48 10.35
CA MET A 230 4.87 -14.34 9.44
C MET A 230 5.19 -13.04 10.20
N PHE A 231 4.50 -12.77 11.32
CA PHE A 231 4.78 -11.56 12.11
C PHE A 231 6.18 -11.57 12.73
N ASN A 232 6.68 -12.73 13.21
CA ASN A 232 8.06 -12.85 13.68
C ASN A 232 9.08 -12.47 12.59
N ILE A 233 8.85 -12.91 11.35
CA ILE A 233 9.70 -12.56 10.20
C ILE A 233 9.64 -11.05 9.93
N LEU A 234 8.45 -10.44 10.01
CA LEU A 234 8.28 -8.99 9.83
C LEU A 234 8.90 -8.16 10.97
N CYS A 235 9.08 -8.72 12.17
CA CYS A 235 9.76 -8.01 13.26
C CYS A 235 11.28 -7.92 13.09
N ASP A 236 11.90 -8.72 12.24
CA ASP A 236 13.34 -8.66 11.97
C ASP A 236 13.65 -7.83 10.72
N GLU A 237 14.29 -6.68 10.93
CA GLU A 237 14.59 -5.73 9.87
C GLU A 237 15.46 -6.30 8.75
N ASN A 238 16.23 -7.36 9.04
CA ASN A 238 17.06 -8.02 8.05
C ASN A 238 16.26 -8.76 6.99
N ASN A 239 14.96 -9.00 7.17
CA ASN A 239 14.13 -9.66 6.17
C ASN A 239 13.62 -8.69 5.10
N TYR A 240 13.65 -7.38 5.34
CA TYR A 240 13.09 -6.40 4.40
C TYR A 240 13.98 -6.15 3.18
N PRO A 241 13.37 -5.82 2.03
CA PRO A 241 11.92 -5.88 1.73
C PRO A 241 11.35 -7.31 1.65
N VAL A 242 10.13 -7.48 2.16
CA VAL A 242 9.40 -8.77 2.20
C VAL A 242 8.25 -8.76 1.19
N LEU A 243 8.11 -9.82 0.41
CA LEU A 243 6.96 -10.10 -0.45
C LEU A 243 6.10 -11.22 0.14
N LEU A 244 4.84 -10.93 0.41
CA LEU A 244 3.80 -11.89 0.77
C LEU A 244 3.14 -12.40 -0.52
N SER A 245 3.43 -13.63 -0.93
CA SER A 245 2.84 -14.24 -2.13
C SER A 245 1.73 -15.21 -1.75
N GLU A 246 0.64 -15.19 -2.52
CA GLU A 246 -0.55 -16.06 -2.52
C GLU A 246 -0.75 -17.02 -1.34
N ALA A 247 -1.91 -16.85 -0.70
CA ALA A 247 -2.53 -17.74 0.29
C ALA A 247 -3.86 -18.24 -0.25
#